data_AF-A0A915LF37-F1
#
_entry.id   AF-A0A915LF37-F1
#
_cell.length_a   1.000
_cell.length_b   1.000
_cell.length_c   1.000
_cell.angle_alpha   90.00
_cell.angle_beta   90.00
_cell.angle_gamma   90.00
#
_symmetry.space_group_name_H-M   'P 1'
#
loop_
_entity.id
_entity.type
_entity.pdbx_description
1 polymer ?
#
loop_
_entity_poly.entity_id
_entity_poly.type
_entity_poly.pdbx_seq_one_letter_code
_entity_poly.pdbx_strand_id
1 'polypeptide(L)'
;SISKMSPEEIYDNYNPGPTNPDGSVNFECHCVSHIVASPCGYDFRKAMTCQKSASEKELEEGACGEEFMKFLECVMSTGCFRRSSEEELNSKKDSD
;
A
#
# COMPACT_ATOMS: atom_id res chain seq x y z
N SER A 1 -10.24 -11.15 27.82
CA SER A 1 -9.36 -11.96 26.93
C SER A 1 -9.91 -11.83 25.53
N ILE A 2 -9.06 -11.64 24.52
CA ILE A 2 -9.45 -11.57 23.10
C ILE A 2 -10.32 -12.77 22.71
N SER A 3 -10.11 -13.93 23.34
CA SER A 3 -10.92 -15.15 23.18
C SER A 3 -12.40 -15.04 23.59
N LYS A 4 -12.84 -13.92 24.17
CA LYS A 4 -14.22 -13.70 24.66
C LYS A 4 -14.94 -12.55 23.95
N MET A 5 -14.29 -11.86 23.02
CA MET A 5 -14.88 -10.74 22.28
C MET A 5 -15.59 -11.25 21.03
N SER A 6 -16.66 -10.57 20.60
CA SER A 6 -17.32 -10.89 19.33
C SER A 6 -16.38 -10.56 18.16
N PRO A 7 -16.53 -11.21 16.99
CA PRO A 7 -15.78 -10.86 15.80
C PRO A 7 -15.84 -9.37 15.47
N GLU A 8 -17.01 -8.75 15.59
CA GLU A 8 -17.21 -7.31 15.36
C GLU A 8 -16.41 -6.45 16.34
N GLU A 9 -16.40 -6.82 17.63
CA GLU A 9 -15.59 -6.14 18.66
C GLU A 9 -14.08 -6.28 18.42
N ILE A 10 -13.64 -7.34 17.74
CA ILE A 10 -12.24 -7.58 17.39
C ILE A 10 -11.88 -6.84 16.09
N TYR A 11 -12.70 -6.92 15.05
CA TYR A 11 -12.37 -6.35 13.75
C TYR A 11 -12.40 -4.82 13.76
N ASP A 12 -13.40 -4.19 14.38
CA ASP A 12 -13.51 -2.72 14.35
C ASP A 12 -12.44 -2.04 15.22
N ASN A 13 -12.08 -2.64 16.36
CA ASN A 13 -11.11 -2.06 17.28
C ASN A 13 -9.64 -2.34 16.92
N TYR A 14 -9.35 -3.47 16.24
CA TYR A 14 -7.98 -3.89 15.94
C TYR A 14 -7.63 -3.88 14.45
N ASN A 15 -8.62 -3.73 13.56
CA ASN A 15 -8.42 -3.56 12.13
C ASN A 15 -9.29 -2.41 11.59
N PRO A 16 -9.07 -1.17 12.07
CA PRO A 16 -9.75 -0.01 11.52
C PRO A 16 -9.42 0.05 10.03
N GLY A 17 -10.46 0.03 9.19
CA GLY A 17 -10.32 -0.12 7.74
C GLY A 17 -9.49 0.98 7.06
N PRO A 18 -9.52 1.05 5.71
CA PRO A 18 -8.63 1.93 4.95
C PRO A 18 -8.90 3.44 5.10
N THR A 19 -9.97 3.82 5.81
CA THR A 19 -10.37 5.22 6.01
C THR A 19 -10.48 5.52 7.50
N ASN A 20 -9.84 6.61 7.94
CA ASN A 20 -9.93 7.12 9.29
C ASN A 20 -11.32 7.72 9.58
N PRO A 21 -11.69 7.92 10.87
CA PRO A 21 -12.96 8.54 11.23
C PRO A 21 -13.17 9.95 10.66
N ASP A 22 -12.08 10.69 10.38
CA ASP A 22 -12.12 12.02 9.76
C ASP A 22 -12.25 11.98 8.22
N GLY A 23 -12.34 10.78 7.63
CA GLY A 23 -12.42 10.57 6.20
C GLY A 23 -11.07 10.54 5.48
N SER A 24 -9.95 10.76 6.15
CA SER A 24 -8.62 10.64 5.57
C SER A 24 -8.21 9.17 5.36
N VAL A 25 -7.15 8.94 4.59
CA VAL A 25 -6.62 7.58 4.37
C VAL A 25 -5.92 7.07 5.63
N ASN A 26 -6.26 5.84 6.04
CA ASN A 26 -5.55 5.15 7.11
C ASN A 26 -4.27 4.49 6.57
N PHE A 27 -3.14 5.19 6.65
CA PHE A 27 -1.84 4.69 6.20
C PHE A 27 -1.22 3.64 7.13
N GLU A 28 -1.76 3.47 8.34
CA GLU A 28 -1.34 2.43 9.29
C GLU A 28 -2.11 1.12 9.07
N CYS A 29 -3.10 1.10 8.17
CA CYS A 29 -3.82 -0.11 7.80
C CYS A 29 -2.83 -1.16 7.26
N HIS A 30 -2.90 -2.37 7.81
CA HIS A 30 -1.95 -3.45 7.52
C HIS A 30 -1.83 -3.73 6.00
N CYS A 31 -2.92 -3.53 5.24
CA CYS A 31 -2.98 -3.68 3.79
C CYS A 31 -1.97 -2.81 3.02
N VAL A 32 -1.63 -1.63 3.54
CA VAL A 32 -0.78 -0.64 2.85
C VAL A 32 0.43 -0.21 3.66
N SER A 33 0.47 -0.51 4.96
CA SER A 33 1.55 -0.13 5.88
C SER A 33 2.95 -0.47 5.35
N HIS A 34 3.12 -1.63 4.71
CA HIS A 34 4.40 -2.05 4.14
C HIS A 34 4.84 -1.19 2.93
N ILE A 35 3.90 -0.66 2.15
CA ILE A 35 4.17 0.26 1.05
C ILE A 35 4.52 1.64 1.60
N VAL A 36 3.78 2.09 2.62
CA VAL A 36 3.99 3.38 3.33
C VAL A 36 5.37 3.43 4.00
N ALA A 37 5.85 2.29 4.51
CA ALA A 37 7.18 2.14 5.12
C ALA A 37 8.30 1.88 4.09
N SER A 38 7.98 1.72 2.81
CA SER A 38 8.97 1.52 1.74
C SER A 38 9.72 2.82 1.39
N PRO A 39 10.85 2.75 0.66
CA PRO A 39 11.52 3.94 0.12
C PRO A 39 10.61 4.82 -0.77
N CYS A 40 9.57 4.24 -1.38
CA CYS A 40 8.58 4.94 -2.21
C CYS A 40 7.32 5.36 -1.45
N GLY A 41 7.30 5.19 -0.12
CA GLY A 41 6.13 5.48 0.71
C GLY A 41 5.71 6.95 0.69
N TYR A 42 6.62 7.88 0.41
CA TYR A 42 6.29 9.30 0.27
C TYR A 42 5.37 9.56 -0.94
N ASP A 43 5.75 9.05 -2.11
CA ASP A 43 4.97 9.23 -3.33
C ASP A 43 3.66 8.43 -3.27
N PHE A 44 3.69 7.25 -2.64
CA PHE A 44 2.47 6.48 -2.36
C PHE A 44 1.46 7.28 -1.53
N ARG A 45 1.89 7.91 -0.43
CA ARG A 45 1.01 8.74 0.40
C ARG A 45 0.39 9.88 -0.40
N LYS A 46 1.16 10.56 -1.25
CA LYS A 46 0.65 11.62 -2.13
C LYS A 46 -0.42 11.11 -3.10
N ALA A 47 -0.15 9.99 -3.78
CA ALA A 47 -1.08 9.41 -4.74
C ALA A 47 -2.41 9.01 -4.07
N MET A 48 -2.35 8.34 -2.92
CA MET A 48 -3.55 7.91 -2.18
C MET A 48 -4.34 9.08 -1.58
N THR A 49 -3.65 10.12 -1.06
CA THR A 49 -4.31 11.33 -0.58
C THR A 49 -5.03 12.05 -1.72
N CYS A 50 -4.39 12.19 -2.88
CA CYS A 50 -5.02 12.78 -4.05
C CYS A 50 -6.26 11.97 -4.48
N GLN A 51 -6.11 10.65 -4.65
CA GLN A 51 -7.22 9.77 -5.04
C GLN A 51 -8.40 9.86 -4.08
N LYS A 52 -8.14 9.95 -2.77
CA LYS A 52 -9.20 10.06 -1.75
C LYS A 52 -9.96 11.38 -1.83
N SER A 53 -9.28 12.46 -2.24
CA SER A 53 -9.89 13.78 -2.38
C SER A 53 -10.62 14.01 -3.70
N ALA A 54 -10.26 13.26 -4.75
CA ALA A 54 -10.88 13.36 -6.07
C ALA A 54 -12.21 12.59 -6.13
N SER A 55 -13.16 13.13 -6.89
CA SER A 55 -14.37 12.40 -7.27
C SER A 55 -14.08 11.35 -8.35
N GLU A 56 -15.00 10.40 -8.51
CA GLU A 56 -14.90 9.36 -9.55
C GLU A 56 -14.78 9.97 -10.95
N LYS A 57 -15.57 11.01 -11.26
CA LYS A 57 -15.49 11.73 -12.52
C LYS A 57 -14.12 12.40 -12.74
N GLU A 58 -13.57 13.04 -11.71
CA GLU A 58 -12.24 13.67 -11.83
C GLU A 58 -11.15 12.62 -12.08
N LEU A 59 -11.26 11.44 -11.46
CA LEU A 59 -10.35 10.32 -11.73
C LEU A 59 -10.48 9.80 -13.17
N GLU A 60 -11.70 9.67 -13.70
CA GLU A 60 -11.95 9.32 -15.11
C GLU A 60 -11.37 10.36 -16.08
N GLU A 61 -11.37 11.63 -15.69
CA GLU A 61 -10.77 12.74 -16.43
C GLU A 61 -9.24 12.85 -16.22
N GLY A 62 -8.64 11.98 -15.40
CA GLY A 62 -7.19 11.84 -15.23
C GLY A 62 -6.60 12.57 -14.03
N ALA A 63 -7.41 13.01 -13.07
CA ALA A 63 -6.92 13.56 -11.81
C ALA A 63 -5.98 12.57 -11.11
N CYS A 64 -4.98 13.10 -10.40
CA CYS A 64 -3.98 12.33 -9.64
C CYS A 64 -3.01 11.47 -10.48
N GLY A 65 -3.06 11.58 -11.81
CA GLY A 65 -2.18 10.83 -12.70
C GLY A 65 -0.69 11.14 -12.48
N GLU A 66 -0.34 12.39 -12.20
CA GLU A 66 1.05 12.80 -11.95
C GLU A 66 1.61 12.16 -10.67
N GLU A 67 0.86 12.20 -9.56
CA GLU A 67 1.23 11.59 -8.30
C GLU A 67 1.40 10.08 -8.44
N PHE A 68 0.49 9.43 -9.17
CA PHE A 68 0.57 7.99 -9.41
C PHE A 68 1.79 7.62 -10.27
N MET A 69 2.08 8.40 -11.31
CA MET A 69 3.26 8.19 -12.15
C MET A 69 4.56 8.34 -11.34
N LYS A 70 4.67 9.35 -10.47
CA LYS A 70 5.84 9.50 -9.59
C LYS A 70 6.04 8.30 -8.66
N PHE A 71 4.95 7.78 -8.10
CA PHE A 71 5.01 6.56 -7.30
C PHE A 71 5.51 5.36 -8.13
N LEU A 72 4.97 5.15 -9.33
CA LEU A 72 5.41 4.07 -10.23
C LEU A 72 6.88 4.21 -10.63
N GLU A 73 7.32 5.41 -10.98
CA GLU A 73 8.72 5.70 -11.30
C GLU A 73 9.66 5.33 -10.14
N CYS A 74 9.30 5.70 -8.90
CA CYS A 74 10.06 5.29 -7.71
C CYS A 74 10.13 3.76 -7.58
N VAL A 75 8.99 3.08 -7.69
CA VAL A 75 8.91 1.62 -7.51
C VAL A 75 9.72 0.87 -8.58
N MET A 76 9.67 1.34 -9.83
CA MET A 76 10.48 0.79 -10.92
C MET A 76 11.98 1.02 -10.70
N SER A 77 12.36 2.22 -10.28
CA SER A 77 13.77 2.59 -10.07
C SER A 77 14.43 1.85 -8.89
N THR A 78 13.67 1.61 -7.82
CA THR A 78 14.15 0.90 -6.62
C THR A 78 14.21 -0.61 -6.81
N GLY A 79 13.70 -1.14 -7.94
CA GLY A 79 13.63 -2.56 -8.18
C GLY A 79 12.79 -3.29 -7.14
N CYS A 80 11.83 -2.60 -6.49
CA CYS A 80 11.06 -3.15 -5.37
C CYS A 80 10.30 -4.45 -5.72
N PHE A 81 9.97 -4.65 -7.01
CA PHE A 81 9.37 -5.88 -7.55
C PHE A 81 10.37 -6.85 -8.20
N ARG A 82 11.68 -6.58 -8.14
CA ARG A 82 12.70 -7.60 -8.46
C ARG A 82 12.70 -8.60 -7.32
N ARG A 83 11.70 -9.49 -7.32
CA ARG A 83 11.75 -10.76 -6.59
C ARG A 83 13.12 -11.37 -6.90
N SER A 84 13.83 -11.77 -5.85
CA SER A 84 15.17 -12.36 -5.84
C SER A 84 15.37 -13.38 -6.96
N SER A 85 15.58 -12.91 -8.18
CA SER A 85 15.85 -13.76 -9.33
C SER A 85 17.21 -14.42 -9.11
N GLU A 86 18.06 -13.78 -8.32
CA GLU A 86 19.36 -14.29 -7.87
C GLU A 86 19.24 -15.41 -6.81
N GLU A 87 18.25 -15.38 -5.90
CA GLU A 87 18.06 -16.45 -4.90
C GLU A 87 17.39 -17.71 -5.49
N GLU A 88 16.47 -17.55 -6.45
CA GLU A 88 15.89 -18.70 -7.19
C GLU A 88 16.86 -19.32 -8.21
N LEU A 89 17.86 -18.56 -8.68
CA LEU A 89 18.95 -19.05 -9.54
C LEU A 89 20.06 -19.75 -8.74
N ASN A 90 20.39 -19.27 -7.52
CA ASN A 90 21.38 -19.92 -6.66
C ASN A 90 20.85 -21.20 -6.00
N SER A 91 19.59 -21.24 -5.57
CA SER A 91 19.00 -22.45 -4.96
C SER A 91 18.87 -23.65 -5.91
N LYS A 92 18.84 -23.42 -7.23
CA LYS A 92 18.88 -24.49 -8.25
C LYS A 92 20.29 -24.93 -8.64
N LYS A 93 21.33 -24.16 -8.26
CA LYS A 93 22.72 -24.44 -8.62
C LYS A 93 23.42 -25.39 -7.64
N ASP A 94 22.90 -25.51 -6.41
CA ASP A 94 23.43 -26.38 -5.37
C ASP A 94 22.74 -27.76 -5.29
N SER A 95 21.86 -28.09 -6.26
CA SER A 95 21.12 -29.36 -6.33
C SER A 95 21.50 -30.25 -7.52
N ASP A 96 22.55 -29.90 -8.27
CA ASP A 96 23.15 -30.70 -9.36
C ASP A 96 24.64 -31.00 -9.07
#